data_AF-A0AAW7VLS4-F1
#
_entry.id   AF-A0AAW7VLS4-F1
#
_cell.length_a   1.000
_cell.length_b   1.000
_cell.length_c   1.000
_cell.angle_alpha   90.00
_cell.angle_beta   90.00
_cell.angle_gamma   90.00
#
_symmetry.space_group_name_H-M   'P 1'
#
loop_
_entity.id
_entity.type
_entity.pdbx_description
1 polymer ?
#
loop_
_entity_poly.entity_id
_entity_poly.type
_entity_poly.pdbx_seq_one_letter_code
_entity_poly.pdbx_strand_id
1 'polypeptide(L)'
;MNETAPQQTSIDLERVLTLLGTISQGDVISLGAVNIVGVGPSAAWSSTAEHEGLTDREPGEEVWSLSIESDVGWYAVITQDCDIVRAPHVEPCLVVCPVKYVSAGEWQALASGPRSPRYFPLPDGKFPGIDGKLPVADLRFLTSVDKTALLHPSVKILHPLSAPQRASFGRCIGSRYARVPHPDKLEKEVLPKAATLIRKLAKSFAAGNTNEPEVRLVGAARGWYLGGNDKRVVYVPMISEASARVAGLWDNKAGAFDEQTIKAATERLARKLRASLPPNAGYTCSVEPRTLHSTSAADLLEWSEWIVEEIVDAI
;
A
#
# COMPACT_ATOMS: atom_id res chain seq x y z
N MET A 1 -14.08 27.91 52.30
CA MET A 1 -13.05 27.54 51.31
C MET A 1 -13.80 27.12 50.07
N ASN A 2 -13.89 27.99 49.07
CA ASN A 2 -14.53 27.67 47.79
C ASN A 2 -13.49 26.97 46.93
N GLU A 3 -13.63 25.65 46.80
CA GLU A 3 -12.95 24.88 45.77
C GLU A 3 -13.41 25.41 44.41
N THR A 4 -12.48 26.04 43.71
CA THR A 4 -12.65 26.44 42.32
C THR A 4 -12.63 25.16 41.51
N ALA A 5 -13.79 24.72 41.04
CA ALA A 5 -13.89 23.66 40.05
C ALA A 5 -12.97 24.01 38.86
N PRO A 6 -12.17 23.06 38.34
CA PRO A 6 -11.32 23.34 37.20
C PRO A 6 -12.21 23.81 36.04
N GLN A 7 -11.92 25.01 35.53
CA GLN A 7 -12.54 25.54 34.32
C GLN A 7 -12.35 24.49 33.23
N GLN A 8 -13.48 23.94 32.77
CA GLN A 8 -13.57 23.08 31.61
C GLN A 8 -13.01 23.90 30.43
N THR A 9 -11.75 23.65 30.08
CA THR A 9 -11.09 24.31 28.94
C THR A 9 -11.93 24.00 27.72
N SER A 10 -12.65 24.99 27.21
CA SER A 10 -13.26 24.90 25.89
C SER A 10 -12.15 24.54 24.92
N ILE A 11 -12.24 23.36 24.30
CA ILE A 11 -11.30 22.92 23.27
C ILE A 11 -11.20 24.07 22.26
N ASP A 12 -9.97 24.57 22.04
CA ASP A 12 -9.69 25.68 21.14
C ASP A 12 -9.90 25.21 19.69
N LEU A 13 -11.16 25.20 19.28
CA LEU A 13 -11.63 24.66 18.02
C LEU A 13 -11.00 25.39 16.83
N GLU A 14 -10.77 26.71 16.94
CA GLU A 14 -10.12 27.49 15.90
C GLU A 14 -8.67 27.05 15.70
N ARG A 15 -7.95 26.81 16.79
CA ARG A 15 -6.58 26.28 16.73
C ARG A 15 -6.53 24.88 16.15
N VAL A 16 -7.49 24.01 16.49
CA VAL A 16 -7.60 22.67 15.88
C VAL A 16 -7.81 22.78 14.37
N LEU A 17 -8.78 23.57 13.93
CA LEU A 17 -9.10 23.75 12.51
C LEU A 17 -7.92 24.33 11.72
N THR A 18 -7.21 25.30 12.29
CA THR A 18 -6.00 25.87 11.70
C THR A 18 -4.92 24.81 11.50
N LEU A 19 -4.70 23.97 12.51
CA LEU A 19 -3.71 22.90 12.45
C LEU A 19 -4.11 21.81 11.44
N LEU A 20 -5.39 21.42 11.40
CA LEU A 20 -5.92 20.45 10.44
C LEU A 20 -5.73 20.95 8.99
N GLY A 21 -5.82 22.25 8.75
CA GLY A 21 -5.53 22.86 7.44
C GLY A 21 -4.07 22.72 6.99
N THR A 22 -3.15 22.33 7.88
CA THR A 22 -1.74 22.06 7.56
C THR A 22 -1.42 20.58 7.38
N ILE A 23 -2.37 19.69 7.66
CA ILE A 23 -2.21 18.24 7.59
C ILE A 23 -2.80 17.71 6.28
N SER A 24 -2.15 16.73 5.68
CA SER A 24 -2.64 16.00 4.51
C SER A 24 -2.47 14.49 4.68
N GLN A 25 -3.16 13.71 3.85
CA GLN A 25 -2.97 12.27 3.77
C GLN A 25 -1.49 11.95 3.50
N GLY A 26 -0.91 11.06 4.31
CA GLY A 26 0.50 10.67 4.25
C GLY A 26 1.45 11.54 5.07
N ASP A 27 0.96 12.58 5.75
CA ASP A 27 1.71 13.19 6.84
C ASP A 27 1.86 12.23 8.01
N VAL A 28 2.81 12.50 8.90
CA VAL A 28 3.15 11.62 10.02
C VAL A 28 3.11 12.38 11.32
N ILE A 29 2.43 11.82 12.31
CA ILE A 29 2.18 12.43 13.61
C ILE A 29 2.86 11.60 14.71
N SER A 30 3.55 12.26 15.64
CA SER A 30 4.12 11.60 16.81
C SER A 30 3.06 11.46 17.89
N LEU A 31 2.59 10.24 18.12
CA LEU A 31 1.52 9.96 19.08
C LEU A 31 1.98 9.08 20.26
N GLY A 32 3.24 8.61 20.24
CA GLY A 32 3.71 7.64 21.23
C GLY A 32 3.19 6.25 20.91
N ALA A 33 2.49 5.60 21.83
CA ALA A 33 1.81 4.33 21.57
C ALA A 33 0.30 4.57 21.44
N VAL A 34 -0.29 4.15 20.33
CA VAL A 34 -1.75 4.16 20.14
C VAL A 34 -2.30 2.78 20.50
N ASN A 35 -3.32 2.76 21.35
CA ASN A 35 -3.95 1.54 21.84
C ASN A 35 -5.39 1.44 21.34
N ILE A 36 -5.81 0.24 20.97
CA ILE A 36 -7.23 -0.11 20.87
C ILE A 36 -7.62 -0.70 22.22
N VAL A 37 -8.61 -0.11 22.87
CA VAL A 37 -9.09 -0.55 24.18
C VAL A 37 -10.49 -1.14 24.02
N GLY A 38 -10.72 -2.29 24.63
CA GLY A 38 -12.03 -2.94 24.69
C GLY A 38 -12.36 -3.37 26.11
N VAL A 39 -13.62 -3.75 26.32
CA VAL A 39 -14.14 -4.19 27.62
C VAL A 39 -14.82 -5.54 27.44
N GLY A 40 -14.56 -6.47 28.37
CA GLY A 40 -15.19 -7.78 28.42
C GLY A 40 -14.50 -8.86 27.58
N PRO A 41 -15.05 -10.09 27.57
CA PRO A 41 -14.44 -11.23 26.90
C PRO A 41 -14.26 -10.98 25.41
N SER A 42 -13.03 -11.16 24.90
CA SER A 42 -12.72 -10.90 23.50
C SER A 42 -11.86 -12.02 22.91
N ALA A 43 -12.43 -12.77 21.96
CA ALA A 43 -11.67 -13.72 21.15
C ALA A 43 -10.56 -13.04 20.33
N ALA A 44 -10.71 -11.74 20.03
CA ALA A 44 -9.69 -10.97 19.34
C ALA A 44 -8.43 -10.74 20.20
N TRP A 45 -8.59 -10.60 21.53
CA TRP A 45 -7.45 -10.55 22.45
C TRP A 45 -6.69 -11.87 22.46
N SER A 46 -7.38 -12.98 22.73
CA SER A 46 -6.77 -14.31 22.80
C SER A 46 -6.02 -14.67 21.50
N SER A 47 -6.63 -14.40 20.34
CA SER A 47 -6.01 -14.68 19.04
C SER A 47 -4.77 -13.80 18.76
N THR A 48 -4.78 -12.54 19.20
CA THR A 48 -3.62 -11.65 19.02
C THR A 48 -2.48 -12.06 19.96
N ALA A 49 -2.79 -12.37 21.21
CA ALA A 49 -1.82 -12.84 22.20
C ALA A 49 -1.12 -14.13 21.73
N GLU A 50 -1.87 -15.10 21.19
CA GLU A 50 -1.28 -16.30 20.57
C GLU A 50 -0.34 -15.98 19.41
N HIS A 51 -0.78 -15.11 18.49
CA HIS A 51 0.01 -14.78 17.30
C HIS A 51 1.31 -14.02 17.63
N GLU A 52 1.32 -13.26 18.71
CA GLU A 52 2.50 -12.53 19.19
C GLU A 52 3.36 -13.34 20.18
N GLY A 53 3.00 -14.61 20.45
CA GLY A 53 3.74 -15.48 21.37
C GLY A 53 3.59 -15.09 22.84
N LEU A 54 2.53 -14.36 23.19
CA LEU A 54 2.20 -13.87 24.53
C LEU A 54 1.11 -14.75 25.17
N THR A 55 1.30 -16.07 25.16
CA THR A 55 0.29 -17.08 25.55
C THR A 55 -0.07 -17.09 27.03
N ASP A 56 0.74 -16.47 27.89
CA ASP A 56 0.56 -16.53 29.35
C ASP A 56 -0.32 -15.39 29.92
N ARG A 57 -0.88 -14.53 29.05
CA ARG A 57 -1.76 -13.41 29.45
C ARG A 57 -3.24 -13.80 29.34
N GLU A 58 -3.83 -14.16 30.48
CA GLU A 58 -5.27 -14.42 30.59
C GLU A 58 -6.10 -13.15 30.33
N PRO A 59 -7.09 -13.17 29.41
CA PRO A 59 -8.11 -12.12 29.34
C PRO A 59 -9.00 -12.21 30.58
N GLY A 60 -8.93 -11.21 31.47
CA GLY A 60 -9.93 -11.04 32.52
C GLY A 60 -11.27 -10.55 31.94
N GLU A 61 -12.32 -10.52 32.76
CA GLU A 61 -13.57 -9.76 32.51
C GLU A 61 -13.34 -8.22 32.42
N GLU A 62 -12.07 -7.81 32.38
CA GLU A 62 -11.58 -6.46 32.56
C GLU A 62 -11.25 -5.79 31.21
N VAL A 63 -10.96 -4.50 31.31
CA VAL A 63 -10.47 -3.68 30.20
C VAL A 63 -9.22 -4.34 29.62
N TRP A 64 -9.24 -4.64 28.32
CA TRP A 64 -8.06 -5.09 27.58
C TRP A 64 -7.60 -3.99 26.62
N SER A 65 -6.30 -3.92 26.38
CA SER A 65 -5.70 -2.95 25.46
C SER A 65 -4.73 -3.63 24.50
N LEU A 66 -5.00 -3.55 23.20
CA LEU A 66 -4.06 -3.94 22.15
C LEU A 66 -3.24 -2.71 21.75
N SER A 67 -1.93 -2.77 22.00
CA SER A 67 -0.99 -1.73 21.59
C SER A 67 -0.61 -1.90 20.12
N ILE A 68 -0.92 -0.92 19.28
CA ILE A 68 -0.45 -0.86 17.90
C ILE A 68 0.88 -0.11 17.92
N GLU A 69 1.97 -0.85 18.11
CA GLU A 69 3.28 -0.25 18.31
C GLU A 69 3.84 0.30 16.99
N SER A 70 4.23 1.58 16.98
CA SER A 70 5.21 2.09 16.04
C SER A 70 6.61 1.83 16.61
N ASP A 71 7.58 1.50 15.77
CA ASP A 71 8.97 1.30 16.21
C ASP A 71 9.61 2.60 16.74
N VAL A 72 9.01 3.75 16.43
CA VAL A 72 9.53 5.09 16.72
C VAL A 72 8.47 6.05 17.27
N GLY A 73 7.26 5.56 17.58
CA GLY A 73 6.14 6.37 18.09
C GLY A 73 5.48 7.32 17.07
N TRP A 74 5.69 7.06 15.78
CA TRP A 74 5.18 7.85 14.67
C TRP A 74 4.10 7.09 13.90
N TYR A 75 3.06 7.79 13.45
CA TYR A 75 1.94 7.20 12.72
C TYR A 75 1.63 8.02 11.46
N ALA A 76 1.48 7.34 10.33
CA ALA A 76 1.11 7.96 9.06
C ALA A 76 -0.42 8.15 8.98
N VAL A 77 -0.85 9.35 8.58
CA VAL A 77 -2.26 9.73 8.40
C VAL A 77 -2.84 9.08 7.15
N ILE A 78 -3.88 8.27 7.34
CA ILE A 78 -4.60 7.55 6.28
C ILE A 78 -5.85 8.32 5.84
N THR A 79 -6.44 9.12 6.73
CA THR A 79 -7.61 9.96 6.41
C THR A 79 -7.35 10.82 5.18
N GLN A 80 -8.36 10.93 4.30
CA GLN A 80 -8.31 11.79 3.12
C GLN A 80 -8.41 13.27 3.51
N ASP A 81 -7.78 14.14 2.72
CA ASP A 81 -7.71 15.59 2.96
C ASP A 81 -9.09 16.23 3.24
N CYS A 82 -10.13 15.79 2.52
CA CYS A 82 -11.49 16.30 2.70
C CYS A 82 -12.07 15.98 4.10
N ASP A 83 -11.71 14.83 4.68
CA ASP A 83 -12.18 14.41 6.01
C ASP A 83 -11.28 14.91 7.13
N ILE A 84 -10.00 15.18 6.84
CA ILE A 84 -9.07 15.83 7.79
C ILE A 84 -9.62 17.19 8.22
N VAL A 85 -10.00 18.04 7.27
CA VAL A 85 -10.46 19.42 7.55
C VAL A 85 -11.92 19.52 8.01
N ARG A 86 -12.68 18.41 8.01
CA ARG A 86 -14.02 18.40 8.58
C ARG A 86 -13.96 18.74 10.07
N ALA A 87 -14.96 19.49 10.52
CA ALA A 87 -15.08 19.90 11.91
C ALA A 87 -15.05 18.67 12.84
N PRO A 88 -14.30 18.73 13.96
CA PRO A 88 -14.18 17.61 14.91
C PRO A 88 -15.51 17.05 15.44
N HIS A 89 -16.58 17.83 15.52
CA HIS A 89 -17.89 17.30 15.94
C HIS A 89 -18.61 16.48 14.86
N VAL A 90 -18.19 16.58 13.60
CA VAL A 90 -18.71 15.81 12.46
C VAL A 90 -17.83 14.61 12.18
N GLU A 91 -16.52 14.82 12.12
CA GLU A 91 -15.50 13.78 11.96
C GLU A 91 -14.44 14.00 13.04
N PRO A 92 -14.56 13.34 14.21
CA PRO A 92 -13.70 13.60 15.36
C PRO A 92 -12.30 13.03 15.22
N CYS A 93 -12.10 12.07 14.31
CA CYS A 93 -10.90 11.26 14.30
C CYS A 93 -10.06 11.46 13.04
N LEU A 94 -8.76 11.26 13.20
CA LEU A 94 -7.85 10.88 12.13
C LEU A 94 -7.66 9.37 12.19
N VAL A 95 -7.72 8.70 11.05
CA VAL A 95 -7.32 7.32 10.87
C VAL A 95 -5.83 7.32 10.57
N VAL A 96 -5.07 6.54 11.32
CA VAL A 96 -3.62 6.45 11.22
C VAL A 96 -3.15 5.00 11.20
N CYS A 97 -1.93 4.77 10.69
CA CYS A 97 -1.24 3.48 10.76
C CYS A 97 0.18 3.65 11.31
N PRO A 98 0.77 2.64 11.97
CA PRO A 98 2.10 2.77 12.57
C PRO A 98 3.21 2.87 11.52
N VAL A 99 4.24 3.67 11.83
CA VAL A 99 5.52 3.63 11.12
C VAL A 99 6.40 2.53 11.71
N LYS A 100 6.87 1.63 10.83
CA LYS A 100 7.74 0.49 11.12
C LYS A 100 9.05 0.60 10.35
N TYR A 101 10.06 -0.17 10.75
CA TYR A 101 11.38 -0.19 10.13
C TYR A 101 11.71 -1.56 9.55
N VAL A 102 12.02 -1.59 8.25
CA VAL A 102 12.39 -2.80 7.50
C VAL A 102 13.84 -2.72 7.04
N SER A 103 14.40 -3.84 6.59
CA SER A 103 15.77 -3.85 6.04
C SER A 103 15.86 -2.96 4.78
N ALA A 104 17.06 -2.41 4.50
CA ALA A 104 17.26 -1.59 3.30
C ALA A 104 16.93 -2.33 1.98
N GLY A 105 17.20 -3.64 1.92
CA GLY A 105 16.86 -4.47 0.76
C GLY A 105 15.35 -4.61 0.55
N GLU A 106 14.59 -4.80 1.63
CA GLU A 106 13.13 -4.86 1.59
C GLU A 106 12.52 -3.50 1.22
N TRP A 107 13.02 -2.42 1.82
CA TRP A 107 12.58 -1.07 1.48
C TRP A 107 12.80 -0.75 0.00
N GLN A 108 13.98 -1.09 -0.55
CA GLN A 108 14.27 -0.90 -1.98
C GLN A 108 13.34 -1.73 -2.87
N ALA A 109 12.98 -2.94 -2.44
CA ALA A 109 12.02 -3.77 -3.16
C ALA A 109 10.63 -3.12 -3.19
N LEU A 110 10.16 -2.56 -2.05
CA LEU A 110 8.90 -1.83 -1.95
C LEU A 110 8.92 -0.53 -2.78
N ALA A 111 10.01 0.23 -2.75
CA ALA A 111 10.16 1.47 -3.50
C ALA A 111 10.19 1.24 -5.03
N SER A 112 10.62 0.05 -5.47
CA SER A 112 10.69 -0.31 -6.89
C SER A 112 9.33 -0.57 -7.55
N GLY A 113 8.25 -0.76 -6.77
CA GLY A 113 6.90 -0.98 -7.27
C GLY A 113 5.96 -1.62 -6.25
N PRO A 114 4.66 -1.78 -6.58
CA PRO A 114 3.65 -2.32 -5.65
C PRO A 114 3.90 -3.81 -5.43
N ARG A 115 4.73 -4.13 -4.43
CA ARG A 115 5.08 -5.51 -4.03
C ARG A 115 4.40 -5.97 -2.75
N SER A 116 3.81 -5.05 -2.01
CA SER A 116 3.07 -5.34 -0.78
C SER A 116 1.85 -4.42 -0.70
N PRO A 117 0.66 -4.96 -0.40
CA PRO A 117 -0.48 -4.13 -0.01
C PRO A 117 -0.36 -3.62 1.42
N ARG A 118 0.53 -4.21 2.22
CA ARG A 118 0.66 -3.91 3.63
C ARG A 118 1.60 -2.74 3.85
N TYR A 119 2.72 -2.71 3.15
CA TYR A 119 3.77 -1.73 3.40
C TYR A 119 3.88 -0.68 2.31
N PHE A 120 3.95 0.58 2.72
CA PHE A 120 4.33 1.69 1.84
C PHE A 120 5.69 2.27 2.26
N PRO A 121 6.67 2.38 1.34
CA PRO A 121 7.99 2.92 1.65
C PRO A 121 7.93 4.43 1.88
N LEU A 122 8.32 4.88 3.07
CA LEU A 122 8.42 6.30 3.40
C LEU A 122 9.83 6.83 3.07
N PRO A 123 9.97 8.11 2.67
CA PRO A 123 11.27 8.72 2.40
C PRO A 123 12.18 8.69 3.63
N ASP A 124 13.44 8.32 3.40
CA ASP A 124 14.48 8.37 4.41
C ASP A 124 14.83 9.82 4.80
N GLY A 125 15.39 10.01 6.00
CA GLY A 125 15.95 11.28 6.48
C GLY A 125 14.96 12.25 7.14
N LYS A 126 13.67 11.88 7.23
CA LYS A 126 12.66 12.64 7.99
C LYS A 126 12.29 11.99 9.32
N PHE A 127 12.72 10.75 9.55
CA PHE A 127 12.39 9.95 10.72
C PHE A 127 13.66 9.68 11.55
N PRO A 128 13.53 9.30 12.84
CA PRO A 128 14.67 8.87 13.63
C PRO A 128 15.43 7.73 12.95
N GLY A 129 16.75 7.83 12.78
CA GLY A 129 17.52 6.77 12.15
C GLY A 129 17.56 5.49 12.99
N ILE A 130 17.35 4.33 12.37
CA ILE A 130 17.63 3.02 12.98
C ILE A 130 18.65 2.33 12.08
N ASP A 131 19.75 1.85 12.67
CA ASP A 131 20.89 1.35 11.92
C ASP A 131 20.50 0.22 10.95
N GLY A 132 20.88 0.38 9.68
CA GLY A 132 20.57 -0.56 8.59
C GLY A 132 19.08 -0.72 8.21
N LYS A 133 18.16 0.07 8.79
CA LYS A 133 16.72 -0.05 8.56
C LYS A 133 16.10 1.26 8.06
N LEU A 134 15.04 1.13 7.27
CA LEU A 134 14.35 2.25 6.63
C LEU A 134 12.83 2.24 6.93
N PRO A 135 12.18 3.42 6.99
CA PRO A 135 10.81 3.54 7.45
C PRO A 135 9.79 3.11 6.40
N VAL A 136 8.73 2.44 6.86
CA VAL A 136 7.54 2.08 6.09
C VAL A 136 6.28 2.40 6.89
N ALA A 137 5.19 2.75 6.22
CA ALA A 137 3.86 2.75 6.80
C ALA A 137 3.28 1.33 6.75
N ASP A 138 2.86 0.78 7.89
CA ASP A 138 2.27 -0.57 8.00
C ASP A 138 0.74 -0.51 8.05
N LEU A 139 0.11 -0.77 6.92
CA LEU A 139 -1.34 -0.81 6.74
C LEU A 139 -1.99 -2.09 7.29
N ARG A 140 -1.30 -2.89 8.12
CA ARG A 140 -1.97 -4.01 8.81
C ARG A 140 -3.00 -3.51 9.81
N PHE A 141 -2.66 -2.47 10.57
CA PHE A 141 -3.49 -1.94 11.63
C PHE A 141 -3.78 -0.46 11.36
N LEU A 142 -5.07 -0.17 11.20
CA LEU A 142 -5.57 1.20 11.19
C LEU A 142 -6.28 1.47 12.50
N THR A 143 -6.07 2.66 13.04
CA THR A 143 -6.71 3.09 14.26
C THR A 143 -7.12 4.54 14.18
N SER A 144 -8.14 4.90 14.92
CA SER A 144 -8.67 6.25 15.00
C SER A 144 -8.06 6.99 16.18
N VAL A 145 -7.62 8.21 15.95
CA VAL A 145 -7.03 9.10 16.95
C VAL A 145 -7.81 10.39 16.94
N ASP A 146 -8.23 10.86 18.12
CA ASP A 146 -8.97 12.11 18.25
C ASP A 146 -8.16 13.29 17.70
N LYS A 147 -8.78 14.10 16.82
CA LYS A 147 -8.14 15.28 16.21
C LYS A 147 -7.63 16.27 17.26
N THR A 148 -8.25 16.34 18.42
CA THR A 148 -7.84 17.24 19.52
C THR A 148 -6.53 16.81 20.16
N ALA A 149 -6.10 15.54 20.00
CA ALA A 149 -4.78 15.08 20.43
C ALA A 149 -3.65 15.91 19.80
N LEU A 150 -3.88 16.46 18.60
CA LEU A 150 -2.93 17.33 17.91
C LEU A 150 -2.62 18.65 18.65
N LEU A 151 -3.49 19.09 19.57
CA LEU A 151 -3.24 20.27 20.40
C LEU A 151 -2.18 20.02 21.48
N HIS A 152 -1.89 18.76 21.78
CA HIS A 152 -0.96 18.42 22.85
C HIS A 152 0.47 18.89 22.50
N PRO A 153 1.18 19.61 23.39
CA PRO A 153 2.47 20.24 23.07
C PRO A 153 3.58 19.28 22.63
N SER A 154 3.48 18.00 22.99
CA SER A 154 4.47 16.98 22.60
C SER A 154 4.24 16.41 21.20
N VAL A 155 3.08 16.66 20.60
CA VAL A 155 2.73 16.14 19.27
C VAL A 155 3.46 16.96 18.20
N LYS A 156 4.20 16.25 17.36
CA LYS A 156 4.93 16.78 16.21
C LYS A 156 4.32 16.22 14.94
N ILE A 157 4.37 17.03 13.89
CA ILE A 157 3.88 16.66 12.56
C ILE A 157 5.06 16.74 11.59
N LEU A 158 5.16 15.75 10.71
CA LEU A 158 6.12 15.70 9.61
C LEU A 158 5.35 15.59 8.30
N HIS A 159 5.87 16.25 7.26
CA HIS A 159 5.36 16.20 5.90
C HIS A 159 6.37 15.49 4.99
N PRO A 160 6.57 14.17 5.14
CA PRO A 160 7.66 13.48 4.44
C PRO A 160 7.37 13.28 2.96
N LEU A 161 6.10 13.26 2.55
CA LEU A 161 5.69 12.93 1.19
C LEU A 161 5.51 14.17 0.32
N SER A 162 6.17 14.17 -0.84
CA SER A 162 5.84 15.06 -1.96
C SER A 162 4.43 14.76 -2.52
N ALA A 163 3.86 15.68 -3.29
CA ALA A 163 2.52 15.48 -3.87
C ALA A 163 2.39 14.20 -4.72
N PRO A 164 3.36 13.82 -5.58
CA PRO A 164 3.31 12.53 -6.29
C PRO A 164 3.37 11.32 -5.36
N GLN A 165 4.14 11.42 -4.27
CA GLN A 165 4.24 10.36 -3.27
C GLN A 165 2.94 10.23 -2.46
N ARG A 166 2.29 11.33 -2.09
CA ARG A 166 0.96 11.32 -1.45
C ARG A 166 -0.08 10.66 -2.35
N ALA A 167 -0.12 11.02 -3.63
CA ALA A 167 -1.01 10.35 -4.58
C ALA A 167 -0.73 8.84 -4.69
N SER A 168 0.55 8.44 -4.64
CA SER A 168 0.93 7.02 -4.62
C SER A 168 0.54 6.32 -3.33
N PHE A 169 0.63 7.01 -2.19
CA PHE A 169 0.23 6.52 -0.89
C PHE A 169 -1.27 6.29 -0.81
N GLY A 170 -2.07 7.27 -1.25
CA GLY A 170 -3.53 7.15 -1.37
C GLY A 170 -3.95 5.97 -2.25
N ARG A 171 -3.25 5.75 -3.38
CA ARG A 171 -3.46 4.55 -4.20
C ARG A 171 -3.17 3.28 -3.40
N CYS A 172 -1.99 3.17 -2.76
CA CYS A 172 -1.61 1.99 -1.98
C CYS A 172 -2.64 1.63 -0.89
N ILE A 173 -3.17 2.63 -0.18
CA ILE A 173 -4.27 2.44 0.80
C ILE A 173 -5.51 1.88 0.10
N GLY A 174 -5.93 2.47 -1.02
CA GLY A 174 -7.02 1.97 -1.85
C GLY A 174 -6.79 0.52 -2.28
N SER A 175 -5.60 0.20 -2.80
CA SER A 175 -5.21 -1.15 -3.23
C SER A 175 -5.16 -2.16 -2.08
N ARG A 176 -5.14 -1.74 -0.81
CA ARG A 176 -5.20 -2.64 0.34
C ARG A 176 -6.63 -3.01 0.71
N TYR A 177 -7.54 -2.03 0.70
CA TYR A 177 -8.89 -2.14 1.26
C TYR A 177 -10.01 -2.19 0.22
N ALA A 178 -9.75 -1.80 -1.02
CA ALA A 178 -10.68 -1.86 -2.14
C ALA A 178 -10.27 -2.93 -3.18
N ARG A 179 -9.53 -3.96 -2.76
CA ARG A 179 -9.21 -5.10 -3.61
C ARG A 179 -10.50 -5.79 -4.04
N VAL A 180 -10.67 -5.95 -5.34
CA VAL A 180 -11.77 -6.76 -5.85
C VAL A 180 -11.46 -8.21 -5.52
N PRO A 181 -12.32 -8.93 -4.77
CA PRO A 181 -12.14 -10.35 -4.57
C PRO A 181 -12.28 -11.05 -5.93
N HIS A 182 -11.21 -11.68 -6.38
CA HIS A 182 -11.26 -12.54 -7.55
C HIS A 182 -11.90 -13.89 -7.20
N PRO A 183 -12.46 -14.63 -8.18
CA PRO A 183 -12.97 -15.98 -7.92
C PRO A 183 -11.90 -16.87 -7.28
N ASP A 184 -12.26 -17.64 -6.24
CA ASP A 184 -11.32 -18.45 -5.45
C ASP A 184 -10.35 -19.29 -6.29
N LYS A 185 -10.83 -19.90 -7.37
CA LYS A 185 -10.00 -20.73 -8.25
C LYS A 185 -8.97 -19.91 -9.02
N LEU A 186 -9.31 -18.67 -9.39
CA LEU A 186 -8.38 -17.75 -10.03
C LEU A 186 -7.25 -17.38 -9.06
N GLU A 187 -7.60 -17.01 -7.82
CA GLU A 187 -6.65 -16.68 -6.74
C GLU A 187 -5.76 -17.86 -6.35
N LYS A 188 -6.28 -19.08 -6.35
CA LYS A 188 -5.54 -20.27 -5.91
C LYS A 188 -4.70 -20.90 -7.01
N GLU A 189 -5.22 -20.95 -8.25
CA GLU A 189 -4.63 -21.81 -9.29
C GLU A 189 -3.89 -21.04 -10.39
N VAL A 190 -4.21 -19.75 -10.59
CA VAL A 190 -3.75 -18.96 -11.75
C VAL A 190 -2.82 -17.82 -11.33
N LEU A 191 -3.32 -16.89 -10.51
CA LEU A 191 -2.56 -15.68 -10.14
C LEU A 191 -1.21 -15.99 -9.45
N PRO A 192 -1.11 -17.00 -8.55
CA PRO A 192 0.16 -17.41 -7.93
C PRO A 192 1.28 -17.75 -8.93
N LYS A 193 0.94 -18.48 -9.99
CA LYS A 193 1.90 -18.94 -11.01
C LYS A 193 2.31 -17.79 -11.92
N ALA A 194 1.35 -16.97 -12.33
CA ALA A 194 1.60 -15.76 -13.10
C ALA A 194 2.51 -14.79 -12.32
N ALA A 195 2.24 -14.60 -11.02
CA ALA A 195 3.03 -13.74 -10.15
C ALA A 195 4.48 -14.21 -10.04
N THR A 196 4.69 -15.52 -9.86
CA THR A 196 6.04 -16.12 -9.83
C THR A 196 6.81 -15.88 -11.12
N LEU A 197 6.16 -16.09 -12.28
CA LEU A 197 6.77 -15.81 -13.59
C LEU A 197 7.13 -14.34 -13.75
N ILE A 198 6.19 -13.42 -13.47
CA ILE A 198 6.39 -11.97 -13.60
C ILE A 198 7.52 -11.51 -12.68
N ARG A 199 7.57 -11.99 -11.43
CA ARG A 199 8.68 -11.69 -10.51
C ARG A 199 10.03 -12.16 -11.04
N LYS A 200 10.10 -13.37 -11.61
CA LYS A 200 11.34 -13.87 -12.21
C LYS A 200 11.84 -12.96 -13.33
N LEU A 201 10.93 -12.51 -14.20
CA LEU A 201 11.25 -11.59 -15.28
C LEU A 201 11.67 -10.21 -14.73
N ALA A 202 10.98 -9.69 -13.70
CA ALA A 202 11.34 -8.44 -13.05
C ALA A 202 12.74 -8.50 -12.38
N LYS A 203 13.06 -9.60 -11.70
CA LYS A 203 14.40 -9.83 -11.12
C LYS A 203 15.47 -9.88 -12.22
N SER A 204 15.17 -10.52 -13.35
CA SER A 204 16.06 -10.56 -14.52
C SER A 204 16.34 -9.16 -15.08
N PHE A 205 15.30 -8.31 -15.21
CA PHE A 205 15.45 -6.93 -15.64
C PHE A 205 16.30 -6.11 -14.66
N ALA A 206 16.05 -6.24 -13.35
CA ALA A 206 16.81 -5.55 -12.31
C ALA A 206 18.29 -5.98 -12.29
N ALA A 207 18.61 -7.20 -12.71
CA ALA A 207 19.98 -7.68 -12.92
C ALA A 207 20.63 -7.19 -14.22
N GLY A 208 19.95 -6.31 -14.99
CA GLY A 208 20.45 -5.73 -16.23
C GLY A 208 20.19 -6.55 -17.49
N ASN A 209 19.48 -7.68 -17.39
CA ASN A 209 19.14 -8.47 -18.58
C ASN A 209 17.98 -7.80 -19.33
N THR A 210 18.29 -7.25 -20.50
CA THR A 210 17.32 -6.57 -21.38
C THR A 210 17.23 -7.22 -22.76
N ASN A 211 17.83 -8.40 -22.95
CA ASN A 211 17.87 -9.09 -24.25
C ASN A 211 16.51 -9.69 -24.65
N GLU A 212 15.69 -10.08 -23.67
CA GLU A 212 14.37 -10.64 -23.89
C GLU A 212 13.29 -9.55 -23.86
N PRO A 213 12.43 -9.44 -24.89
CA PRO A 213 11.46 -8.35 -24.97
C PRO A 213 10.40 -8.40 -23.85
N GLU A 214 9.99 -9.59 -23.41
CA GLU A 214 9.09 -9.76 -22.26
C GLU A 214 9.70 -9.30 -20.93
N VAL A 215 11.03 -9.42 -20.78
CA VAL A 215 11.74 -8.94 -19.58
C VAL A 215 11.69 -7.41 -19.53
N ARG A 216 11.87 -6.77 -20.69
CA ARG A 216 11.75 -5.31 -20.84
C ARG A 216 10.35 -4.82 -20.53
N LEU A 217 9.31 -5.49 -21.03
CA LEU A 217 7.91 -5.14 -20.75
C LEU A 217 7.57 -5.26 -19.27
N VAL A 218 7.98 -6.36 -18.62
CA VAL A 218 7.79 -6.53 -17.17
C VAL A 218 8.58 -5.46 -16.39
N GLY A 219 9.81 -5.15 -16.80
CA GLY A 219 10.63 -4.09 -16.20
C GLY A 219 10.05 -2.68 -16.37
N ALA A 220 9.32 -2.43 -17.46
CA ALA A 220 8.65 -1.16 -17.71
C ALA A 220 7.33 -0.99 -16.95
N ALA A 221 6.73 -2.08 -16.47
CA ALA A 221 5.43 -2.04 -15.80
C ALA A 221 5.54 -1.33 -14.44
N ARG A 222 4.80 -0.23 -14.27
CA ARG A 222 4.73 0.57 -13.03
C ARG A 222 3.65 0.07 -12.08
N GLY A 223 2.67 -0.65 -12.60
CA GLY A 223 1.59 -1.31 -11.89
C GLY A 223 0.98 -2.38 -12.78
N TRP A 224 0.27 -3.31 -12.16
CA TRP A 224 -0.46 -4.36 -12.86
C TRP A 224 -1.93 -4.25 -12.53
N TYR A 225 -2.76 -4.45 -13.53
CA TYR A 225 -4.19 -4.59 -13.36
C TYR A 225 -4.65 -5.92 -13.95
N LEU A 226 -5.75 -6.43 -13.43
CA LEU A 226 -6.45 -7.59 -13.95
C LEU A 226 -7.81 -7.14 -14.47
N GLY A 227 -8.05 -7.43 -15.74
CA GLY A 227 -9.36 -7.33 -16.36
C GLY A 227 -9.92 -8.69 -16.74
N GLY A 228 -11.11 -8.68 -17.31
CA GLY A 228 -11.80 -9.86 -17.80
C GLY A 228 -12.81 -10.44 -16.80
N ASN A 229 -13.17 -11.71 -16.99
CA ASN A 229 -14.22 -12.38 -16.21
C ASN A 229 -13.71 -13.74 -15.70
N ASP A 230 -14.56 -14.50 -15.01
CA ASP A 230 -14.26 -15.76 -14.31
C ASP A 230 -13.15 -16.63 -14.95
N LYS A 231 -13.24 -16.88 -16.28
CA LYS A 231 -12.27 -17.72 -17.01
C LYS A 231 -11.39 -16.99 -18.03
N ARG A 232 -11.60 -15.70 -18.26
CA ARG A 232 -10.78 -14.89 -19.16
C ARG A 232 -10.01 -13.87 -18.34
N VAL A 233 -8.70 -14.07 -18.22
CA VAL A 233 -7.82 -13.21 -17.44
C VAL A 233 -7.05 -12.28 -18.37
N VAL A 234 -7.22 -10.97 -18.21
CA VAL A 234 -6.45 -9.96 -18.96
C VAL A 234 -5.43 -9.34 -18.02
N TYR A 235 -4.14 -9.60 -18.26
CA TYR A 235 -3.06 -8.96 -17.52
C TYR A 235 -2.72 -7.62 -18.17
N VAL A 236 -2.86 -6.53 -17.43
CA VAL A 236 -2.69 -5.17 -17.95
C VAL A 236 -1.47 -4.52 -17.27
N PRO A 237 -0.26 -4.64 -17.85
CA PRO A 237 0.88 -3.89 -17.37
C PRO A 237 0.72 -2.41 -17.74
N MET A 238 0.72 -1.55 -16.72
CA MET A 238 0.66 -0.10 -16.92
C MET A 238 2.07 0.44 -17.11
N ILE A 239 2.37 1.01 -18.28
CA ILE A 239 3.67 1.59 -18.63
C ILE A 239 3.58 3.11 -18.78
N SER A 240 4.69 3.80 -18.59
CA SER A 240 4.82 5.24 -18.84
C SER A 240 5.96 5.51 -19.83
N GLU A 241 6.01 6.71 -20.39
CA GLU A 241 7.14 7.13 -21.24
C GLU A 241 8.48 6.95 -20.51
N ALA A 242 8.56 7.39 -19.25
CA ALA A 242 9.79 7.29 -18.46
C ALA A 242 10.22 5.83 -18.28
N SER A 243 9.30 4.93 -17.95
CA SER A 243 9.65 3.51 -17.76
C SER A 243 9.93 2.79 -19.07
N ALA A 244 9.23 3.15 -20.15
CA ALA A 244 9.47 2.64 -21.49
C ALA A 244 10.86 3.06 -22.00
N ARG A 245 11.31 4.30 -21.75
CA ARG A 245 12.67 4.74 -22.08
C ARG A 245 13.74 3.90 -21.39
N VAL A 246 13.60 3.70 -20.08
CA VAL A 246 14.55 2.89 -19.30
C VAL A 246 14.58 1.43 -19.76
N ALA A 247 13.42 0.87 -20.11
CA ALA A 247 13.32 -0.49 -20.64
C ALA A 247 13.65 -0.58 -22.15
N GLY A 248 13.87 0.55 -22.82
CA GLY A 248 14.06 0.68 -24.27
C GLY A 248 12.84 0.28 -25.13
N LEU A 249 11.64 0.36 -24.58
CA LEU A 249 10.36 0.23 -25.31
C LEU A 249 9.91 1.56 -25.92
N TRP A 250 10.84 2.52 -26.06
CA TRP A 250 10.60 3.85 -26.58
C TRP A 250 11.48 4.09 -27.80
N ASP A 251 10.88 4.53 -28.90
CA ASP A 251 11.60 4.99 -30.07
C ASP A 251 11.95 6.48 -29.89
N ASN A 252 13.22 6.76 -29.62
CA ASN A 252 13.73 8.12 -29.46
C ASN A 252 13.64 8.97 -30.73
N LYS A 253 13.64 8.35 -31.92
CA LYS A 253 13.54 9.07 -33.20
C LYS A 253 12.09 9.46 -33.47
N ALA A 254 11.15 8.54 -33.23
CA ALA A 254 9.73 8.79 -33.41
C ALA A 254 9.12 9.60 -32.25
N GLY A 255 9.79 9.66 -31.09
CA GLY A 255 9.24 10.29 -29.89
C GLY A 255 7.98 9.58 -29.40
N ALA A 256 7.93 8.25 -29.56
CA ALA A 256 6.75 7.44 -29.28
C ALA A 256 7.14 6.06 -28.72
N PHE A 257 6.14 5.32 -28.26
CA PHE A 257 6.31 3.92 -27.89
C PHE A 257 6.69 3.07 -29.10
N ASP A 258 7.66 2.17 -28.94
CA ASP A 258 8.02 1.20 -29.97
C ASP A 258 6.95 0.10 -30.03
N GLU A 259 5.93 0.32 -30.84
CA GLU A 259 4.77 -0.59 -30.97
C GLU A 259 5.17 -2.00 -31.40
N GLN A 260 6.18 -2.14 -32.27
CA GLN A 260 6.62 -3.44 -32.75
C GLN A 260 7.29 -4.23 -31.63
N THR A 261 8.19 -3.60 -30.88
CA THR A 261 8.85 -4.23 -29.73
C THR A 261 7.85 -4.55 -28.62
N ILE A 262 6.92 -3.65 -28.33
CA ILE A 262 5.86 -3.87 -27.32
C ILE A 262 4.95 -5.03 -27.73
N LYS A 263 4.55 -5.11 -29.00
CA LYS A 263 3.74 -6.22 -29.51
C LYS A 263 4.47 -7.55 -29.36
N ALA A 264 5.74 -7.62 -29.76
CA ALA A 264 6.55 -8.83 -29.62
C ALA A 264 6.72 -9.24 -28.14
N ALA A 265 6.96 -8.28 -27.25
CA ALA A 265 7.05 -8.52 -25.81
C ALA A 265 5.74 -9.06 -25.23
N THR A 266 4.62 -8.47 -25.65
CA THR A 266 3.26 -8.84 -25.24
C THR A 266 2.94 -10.28 -25.65
N GLU A 267 3.20 -10.63 -26.91
CA GLU A 267 2.94 -11.98 -27.43
C GLU A 267 3.79 -13.04 -26.70
N ARG A 268 5.06 -12.74 -26.41
CA ARG A 268 5.94 -13.65 -25.66
C ARG A 268 5.52 -13.80 -24.22
N LEU A 269 5.20 -12.70 -23.53
CA LEU A 269 4.73 -12.75 -22.16
C LEU A 269 3.40 -13.51 -22.06
N ALA A 270 2.45 -13.22 -22.96
CA ALA A 270 1.17 -13.93 -23.01
C ALA A 270 1.36 -15.44 -23.24
N ARG A 271 2.32 -15.84 -24.09
CA ARG A 271 2.66 -17.26 -24.29
C ARG A 271 3.19 -17.91 -23.01
N LYS A 272 4.14 -17.26 -22.31
CA LYS A 272 4.69 -17.76 -21.04
C LYS A 272 3.60 -17.86 -19.96
N LEU A 273 2.70 -16.88 -19.87
CA LEU A 273 1.57 -16.89 -18.93
C LEU A 273 0.55 -18.00 -19.26
N ARG A 274 0.19 -18.18 -20.53
CA ARG A 274 -0.71 -19.28 -20.95
C ARG A 274 -0.14 -20.65 -20.60
N ALA A 275 1.17 -20.84 -20.78
CA ALA A 275 1.86 -22.07 -20.40
C ALA A 275 1.84 -22.34 -18.89
N SER A 276 1.59 -21.31 -18.06
CA SER A 276 1.48 -21.45 -16.60
C SER A 276 0.06 -21.77 -16.12
N LEU A 277 -0.95 -21.70 -17.00
CA LEU A 277 -2.34 -21.96 -16.64
C LEU A 277 -2.56 -23.44 -16.29
N PRO A 278 -3.49 -23.76 -15.37
CA PRO A 278 -3.88 -25.12 -15.09
C PRO A 278 -4.43 -25.80 -16.36
N PRO A 279 -3.94 -27.00 -16.73
CA PRO A 279 -4.45 -27.72 -17.89
C PRO A 279 -5.93 -28.08 -17.67
N ASN A 280 -6.75 -27.97 -18.72
CA ASN A 280 -8.17 -28.35 -18.75
C ASN A 280 -9.11 -27.60 -17.77
N ALA A 281 -8.66 -26.52 -17.12
CA ALA A 281 -9.53 -25.71 -16.26
C ALA A 281 -10.41 -24.70 -17.03
N GLY A 282 -10.16 -24.54 -18.33
CA GLY A 282 -10.90 -23.63 -19.22
C GLY A 282 -10.47 -22.17 -19.12
N TYR A 283 -9.34 -21.88 -18.46
CA TYR A 283 -8.77 -20.55 -18.40
C TYR A 283 -8.18 -20.11 -19.73
N THR A 284 -8.37 -18.84 -20.05
CA THR A 284 -7.66 -18.15 -21.14
C THR A 284 -7.00 -16.89 -20.59
N CYS A 285 -5.88 -16.49 -21.17
CA CYS A 285 -5.27 -15.21 -20.81
C CYS A 285 -4.67 -14.43 -21.97
N SER A 286 -4.71 -13.11 -21.83
CA SER A 286 -4.06 -12.13 -22.69
C SER A 286 -3.22 -11.16 -21.85
N VAL A 287 -2.32 -10.45 -22.53
CA VAL A 287 -1.57 -9.33 -21.96
C VAL A 287 -1.93 -8.11 -22.81
N GLU A 288 -2.29 -7.02 -22.17
CA GLU A 288 -2.67 -5.78 -22.84
C GLU A 288 -1.95 -4.60 -22.18
N PRO A 289 -0.74 -4.22 -22.65
CA PRO A 289 -0.06 -3.06 -22.12
C PRO A 289 -0.87 -1.78 -22.34
N ARG A 290 -0.95 -0.95 -21.31
CA ARG A 290 -1.69 0.32 -21.35
C ARG A 290 -0.85 1.44 -20.76
N THR A 291 -1.20 2.66 -21.11
CA THR A 291 -0.70 3.88 -20.47
C THR A 291 -1.87 4.60 -19.82
N LEU A 292 -1.61 5.38 -18.76
CA LEU A 292 -2.65 6.19 -18.12
C LEU A 292 -3.34 7.15 -19.11
N HIS A 293 -2.62 7.65 -20.11
CA HIS A 293 -3.17 8.55 -21.12
C HIS A 293 -4.07 7.84 -22.15
N SER A 294 -3.89 6.53 -22.33
CA SER A 294 -4.65 5.71 -23.28
C SER A 294 -5.83 4.95 -22.63
N THR A 295 -5.97 5.03 -21.32
CA THR A 295 -6.96 4.26 -20.56
C THR A 295 -8.13 5.17 -20.15
N SER A 296 -9.35 4.72 -20.39
CA SER A 296 -10.53 5.48 -19.96
C SER A 296 -10.78 5.30 -18.45
N ALA A 297 -11.53 6.23 -17.85
CA ALA A 297 -11.96 6.07 -16.46
C ALA A 297 -12.83 4.81 -16.27
N ALA A 298 -13.65 4.45 -17.26
CA ALA A 298 -14.47 3.24 -17.24
C ALA A 298 -13.60 1.96 -17.19
N ASP A 299 -12.55 1.90 -18.01
CA ASP A 299 -11.62 0.77 -18.00
C ASP A 299 -10.96 0.59 -16.62
N LEU A 300 -10.55 1.69 -15.97
CA LEU A 300 -9.95 1.64 -14.63
C LEU A 300 -10.94 1.24 -13.53
N LEU A 301 -12.24 1.45 -13.73
CA LEU A 301 -13.28 0.99 -12.81
C LEU A 301 -13.58 -0.50 -12.99
N GLU A 302 -13.43 -1.02 -14.21
CA GLU A 302 -13.61 -2.45 -14.51
C GLU A 302 -12.38 -3.28 -14.14
N TRP A 303 -11.18 -2.69 -14.24
CA TRP A 303 -9.95 -3.40 -13.89
C TRP A 303 -9.66 -3.32 -12.41
N SER A 304 -9.25 -4.46 -11.86
CA SER A 304 -8.79 -4.55 -10.48
C SER A 304 -7.29 -4.38 -10.44
N GLU A 305 -6.78 -3.46 -9.60
CA GLU A 305 -5.35 -3.37 -9.38
C GLU A 305 -4.85 -4.69 -8.75
N TRP A 306 -3.83 -5.25 -9.37
CA TRP A 306 -3.24 -6.52 -8.96
C TRP A 306 -1.83 -6.30 -8.45
N ILE A 307 -1.66 -6.60 -7.16
CA ILE A 307 -0.36 -6.54 -6.51
C ILE A 307 0.29 -7.91 -6.68
N VAL A 308 1.46 -7.93 -7.30
CA VAL A 308 2.19 -9.17 -7.61
C VAL A 308 2.93 -9.65 -6.35
N GLU A 309 2.17 -10.10 -5.35
CA GLU A 309 2.65 -10.50 -4.02
C GLU A 309 3.59 -11.71 -4.09
N GLU A 310 4.67 -11.71 -3.30
CA GLU A 310 5.53 -12.88 -3.11
C GLU A 310 4.76 -13.93 -2.30
N ILE A 311 4.60 -15.13 -2.86
CA ILE A 311 4.08 -16.26 -2.10
C ILE A 311 5.21 -16.66 -1.17
N VAL A 312 5.09 -16.31 0.10
CA VAL A 312 5.83 -17.02 1.15
C VAL A 312 5.11 -18.35 1.25
N ASP A 313 5.80 -19.44 0.89
CA ASP A 313 5.26 -20.78 1.12
C ASP A 313 4.82 -20.83 2.59
N ALA A 314 3.55 -21.15 2.83
CA ALA A 314 3.03 -21.30 4.18
C ALA A 314 3.88 -22.36 4.88
N ILE A 315 4.54 -21.95 5.96
CA ILE A 315 5.18 -22.87 6.92
C ILE A 315 4.07 -23.67 7.60
#